data_AF-A0A091VL56-F1
#
_entry.id   AF-A0A091VL56-F1
#
_cell.length_a   1.000
_cell.length_b   1.000
_cell.length_c   1.000
_cell.angle_alpha   90.00
_cell.angle_beta   90.00
_cell.angle_gamma   90.00
#
_symmetry.space_group_name_H-M   'P 1'
#
loop_
_entity.id
_entity.type
_entity.pdbx_description
1 polymer ?
#
loop_
_entity_poly.entity_id
_entity_poly.type
_entity_poly.pdbx_seq_one_letter_code
_entity_poly.pdbx_strand_id
1 'polypeptide(L)'
;SFCWEHRPEQAVEATPQENTTTCLICLHPVGDRKSYGTMVCPACKHAWFHRGCMQNQAIHAGFSSFRCPHCQNEYRFLMEMLTMGIRIPRR
;
A
#
# COMPACT_ATOMS: atom_id res chain seq x y z
N SER A 1 -17.46 1.70 -3.25
CA SER A 1 -16.64 0.49 -3.49
C SER A 1 -16.38 0.37 -4.98
N PHE A 2 -15.18 -0.04 -5.39
CA PHE A 2 -14.87 -0.27 -6.80
C PHE A 2 -15.38 -1.63 -7.25
N CYS A 3 -15.92 -1.75 -8.47
CA CYS A 3 -16.19 -3.05 -9.06
C CYS A 3 -14.89 -3.65 -9.64
N TRP A 4 -14.93 -4.92 -10.04
CA TRP A 4 -13.76 -5.60 -10.60
C TRP A 4 -13.20 -4.90 -11.86
N GLU A 5 -14.10 -4.39 -12.71
CA GLU A 5 -13.75 -3.73 -13.98
C GLU A 5 -13.20 -2.31 -13.78
N HIS A 6 -13.65 -1.60 -12.74
CA HIS A 6 -13.31 -0.19 -12.48
C HIS A 6 -12.47 -0.02 -11.21
N ARG A 7 -11.67 -1.02 -10.86
CA ARG A 7 -10.74 -0.93 -9.73
C ARG A 7 -9.56 -0.01 -10.07
N PRO A 8 -9.09 0.80 -9.12
CA PRO A 8 -7.93 1.66 -9.35
C PRO A 8 -6.66 0.81 -9.48
N GLU A 9 -5.70 1.33 -10.24
CA GLU A 9 -4.37 0.77 -10.39
C GLU A 9 -3.32 1.82 -10.03
N GLN A 10 -2.25 1.40 -9.36
CA GLN A 10 -1.17 2.31 -8.99
C GLN A 10 -0.35 2.70 -10.22
N ALA A 11 -0.34 3.98 -10.55
CA ALA A 11 0.44 4.53 -11.65
C ALA A 11 1.96 4.52 -11.39
N VAL A 12 2.39 4.41 -10.12
CA VAL A 12 3.81 4.47 -9.76
C VAL A 12 4.59 3.31 -10.34
N GLU A 13 5.62 3.58 -11.15
CA GLU A 13 6.58 2.56 -11.56
C GLU A 13 7.32 2.03 -10.32
N ALA A 14 7.13 0.75 -10.03
CA ALA A 14 7.88 0.07 -8.98
C ALA A 14 9.23 -0.32 -9.56
N THR A 15 10.30 -0.08 -8.81
CA THR A 15 11.60 -0.66 -9.09
C THR A 15 11.57 -2.10 -8.55
N PRO A 16 11.57 -3.14 -9.39
CA PRO A 16 11.75 -4.50 -8.91
C PRO A 16 13.19 -4.57 -8.46
N GLN A 17 13.44 -4.38 -7.17
CA GLN A 17 14.72 -4.77 -6.62
C GLN A 17 14.70 -6.29 -6.64
N GLU A 18 15.67 -6.86 -7.36
CA GLU A 18 15.89 -8.30 -7.40
C GLU A 18 15.87 -8.82 -5.97
N ASN A 19 15.26 -9.99 -5.78
CA ASN A 19 15.12 -10.72 -4.52
C ASN A 19 14.22 -10.06 -3.44
N THR A 20 13.01 -10.64 -3.37
CA THR A 20 11.97 -10.63 -2.33
C THR A 20 11.07 -9.40 -2.24
N THR A 21 10.06 -9.36 -3.13
CA THR A 21 8.80 -8.63 -2.93
C THR A 21 8.03 -9.23 -1.74
N THR A 22 8.51 -8.97 -0.53
CA THR A 22 7.90 -9.41 0.72
C THR A 22 7.05 -8.29 1.31
N CYS A 23 5.88 -8.63 1.85
CA CYS A 23 5.04 -7.68 2.55
C CYS A 23 5.73 -7.24 3.85
N LEU A 24 6.03 -5.95 4.01
CA LEU A 24 6.73 -5.46 5.21
C LEU A 24 5.88 -5.51 6.49
N ILE A 25 4.59 -5.83 6.39
CA ILE A 25 3.72 -5.99 7.57
C ILE A 25 3.73 -7.43 8.08
N CYS A 26 3.43 -8.40 7.21
CA CYS A 26 3.25 -9.79 7.61
C CYS A 26 4.46 -10.67 7.30
N LEU A 27 5.48 -10.14 6.61
CA LEU A 27 6.70 -10.83 6.21
C LEU A 27 6.48 -12.04 5.26
N HIS A 28 5.30 -12.13 4.63
CA HIS A 28 5.02 -13.13 3.60
C HIS A 28 5.22 -12.55 2.19
N PRO A 29 5.52 -13.39 1.18
CA PRO A 29 5.64 -12.93 -0.21
C PRO A 29 4.38 -12.22 -0.70
N VAL A 30 4.55 -11.14 -1.45
CA VAL A 30 3.50 -10.53 -2.27
C VAL A 30 3.67 -10.95 -3.73
N GLY A 31 2.67 -10.66 -4.57
CA GLY A 31 2.82 -10.81 -6.02
C GLY A 31 4.03 -10.06 -6.56
N ASP A 32 4.63 -10.61 -7.60
CA ASP A 32 5.76 -10.06 -8.36
C ASP A 32 5.42 -8.75 -9.09
N ARG A 33 4.13 -8.46 -9.24
CA ARG A 33 3.61 -7.29 -9.95
C ARG A 33 2.58 -6.55 -9.11
N LYS A 34 2.53 -5.23 -9.30
CA LYS A 34 1.45 -4.39 -8.75
C LYS A 34 0.10 -4.89 -9.27
N SER A 35 -0.87 -4.99 -8.38
CA SER A 35 -2.23 -5.40 -8.70
C SER A 35 -3.19 -4.84 -7.66
N TYR A 36 -4.49 -5.07 -7.83
CA TYR A 36 -5.44 -4.75 -6.76
C TYR A 36 -5.13 -5.50 -5.44
N GLY A 37 -4.45 -6.65 -5.47
CA GLY A 37 -4.03 -7.37 -4.26
C GLY A 37 -2.68 -6.92 -3.69
N THR A 38 -1.85 -6.26 -4.50
CA THR A 38 -0.44 -5.99 -4.21
C THR A 38 -0.13 -4.52 -4.45
N MET A 39 0.20 -3.82 -3.37
CA MET A 39 0.46 -2.38 -3.39
C MET A 39 1.91 -2.06 -3.07
N VAL A 40 2.37 -0.91 -3.57
CA VAL A 40 3.71 -0.37 -3.35
C VAL A 40 3.62 1.04 -2.78
N CYS A 41 4.57 1.41 -1.92
CA CYS A 41 4.67 2.79 -1.44
C CYS A 41 4.98 3.75 -2.61
N PRO A 42 4.16 4.78 -2.86
CA PRO A 42 4.39 5.73 -3.95
C PRO A 42 5.60 6.65 -3.71
N ALA A 43 6.03 6.79 -2.45
CA ALA A 43 7.12 7.68 -2.06
C ALA A 43 8.49 7.01 -2.24
N CYS A 44 8.68 5.84 -1.63
CA CYS A 44 9.97 5.14 -1.72
C CYS A 44 10.03 4.11 -2.84
N LYS A 45 8.90 3.65 -3.41
CA LYS A 45 8.83 2.68 -4.53
C LYS A 45 9.41 1.28 -4.25
N HIS A 46 10.03 1.06 -3.09
CA HIS A 46 10.66 -0.20 -2.70
C HIS A 46 9.86 -0.99 -1.65
N ALA A 47 8.88 -0.37 -0.99
CA ALA A 47 8.10 -1.02 0.06
C ALA A 47 6.81 -1.63 -0.51
N TRP A 48 6.66 -2.95 -0.37
CA TRP A 48 5.55 -3.74 -0.92
C TRP A 48 4.63 -4.27 0.17
N PHE A 49 3.35 -4.40 -0.14
CA PHE A 49 2.32 -4.79 0.81
C PHE A 49 1.16 -5.54 0.17
N HIS A 50 0.57 -6.49 0.91
CA HIS A 50 -0.76 -6.98 0.58
C HIS A 50 -1.80 -5.89 0.88
N ARG A 51 -2.81 -5.75 0.01
CA ARG A 51 -3.92 -4.82 0.22
C ARG A 51 -4.64 -5.06 1.55
N GLY A 52 -4.84 -6.32 1.93
CA GLY A 52 -5.46 -6.69 3.20
C GLY A 52 -4.65 -6.25 4.42
N CYS A 53 -3.33 -6.48 4.41
CA CYS A 53 -2.45 -6.04 5.49
C CYS A 53 -2.46 -4.51 5.64
N MET A 54 -2.41 -3.78 4.53
CA MET A 54 -2.50 -2.31 4.53
C MET A 54 -3.83 -1.80 5.08
N GLN A 55 -4.95 -2.44 4.70
CA GLN A 55 -6.26 -2.11 5.22
C GLN A 55 -6.34 -2.30 6.74
N ASN A 56 -5.75 -3.39 7.26
CA ASN A 56 -5.68 -3.62 8.70
C ASN A 56 -4.83 -2.55 9.39
N GLN A 57 -3.63 -2.28 8.85
CA GLN A 57 -2.74 -1.24 9.40
C GLN A 57 -3.41 0.14 9.44
N ALA A 58 -4.14 0.52 8.38
CA ALA A 58 -4.89 1.76 8.33
C ALA A 58 -5.96 1.88 9.41
N ILE A 59 -6.73 0.81 9.66
CA ILE A 59 -7.78 0.78 10.69
C ILE A 59 -7.18 0.97 12.09
N HIS A 60 -6.02 0.35 12.36
CA HIS A 60 -5.34 0.45 13.64
C HIS A 60 -4.63 1.80 13.85
N ALA A 61 -3.90 2.30 12.85
CA ALA A 61 -3.14 3.55 12.96
C ALA A 61 -4.04 4.79 12.94
N GLY A 62 -5.10 4.79 12.14
CA GLY A 62 -5.95 5.96 11.93
C GLY A 62 -5.25 7.08 11.14
N PHE A 63 -6.01 8.10 10.79
CA PHE A 63 -5.59 9.14 9.82
C PHE A 63 -4.31 9.87 10.21
N SER A 64 -4.15 10.23 11.49
CA SER A 64 -3.03 11.05 11.99
C SER A 64 -1.71 10.31 12.11
N SER A 65 -1.71 8.97 12.08
CA SER A 65 -0.51 8.15 12.28
C SER A 65 -0.23 7.21 11.11
N PHE A 66 -1.01 7.31 10.03
CA PHE A 66 -0.89 6.42 8.89
C PHE A 66 0.15 6.94 7.89
N ARG A 67 1.31 6.29 7.91
CA ARG A 67 2.48 6.58 7.08
C ARG A 67 3.16 5.30 6.64
N CYS A 68 4.02 5.40 5.62
CA CYS A 68 4.78 4.24 5.16
C CYS A 68 5.68 3.69 6.28
N PRO A 69 5.61 2.38 6.62
CA PRO A 69 6.45 1.80 7.68
C PRO A 69 7.95 1.77 7.32
N HIS A 70 8.30 1.89 6.03
CA HIS A 70 9.69 1.89 5.58
C HIS A 70 10.30 3.31 5.53
N CYS A 71 9.71 4.21 4.74
CA CYS A 71 10.29 5.55 4.52
C CYS A 71 9.64 6.66 5.35
N GLN A 72 8.65 6.32 6.18
CA GLN A 72 7.90 7.24 7.04
C GLN A 72 7.19 8.40 6.32
N ASN A 73 7.14 8.40 4.98
CA ASN A 73 6.38 9.38 4.24
C ASN A 73 4.89 9.26 4.59
N GLU A 74 4.29 10.37 4.99
CA GLU A 74 2.88 10.46 5.33
C GLU A 74 2.06 10.92 4.14
N TYR A 75 2.30 12.14 3.63
CA TYR A 75 1.42 12.78 2.65
C TYR A 75 1.19 11.96 1.36
N ARG A 76 2.25 11.56 0.65
CA ARG A 76 2.10 10.82 -0.62
C ARG A 76 1.54 9.43 -0.36
N PHE A 77 1.98 8.79 0.72
CA PHE A 77 1.51 7.47 1.11
C PHE A 77 0.02 7.46 1.42
N LEU A 78 -0.43 8.38 2.28
CA LEU A 78 -1.83 8.55 2.68
C LEU A 78 -2.73 8.78 1.46
N MET A 79 -2.37 9.73 0.59
CA MET A 79 -3.17 10.08 -0.59
C MET A 79 -3.29 8.91 -1.58
N GLU A 80 -2.22 8.18 -1.80
CA GLU A 80 -2.24 6.98 -2.65
C GLU A 80 -3.12 5.89 -2.04
N MET A 81 -2.98 5.61 -0.75
CA MET A 81 -3.79 4.57 -0.09
C MET A 81 -5.28 4.91 -0.13
N LEU A 82 -5.65 6.19 0.04
CA LEU A 82 -7.04 6.63 -0.14
C LEU A 82 -7.53 6.44 -1.58
N THR A 83 -6.71 6.81 -2.57
CA THR A 83 -7.01 6.60 -4.01
C THR A 83 -7.22 5.12 -4.34
N MET A 84 -6.44 4.22 -3.73
CA MET A 84 -6.57 2.78 -3.86
C MET A 84 -7.72 2.17 -3.05
N GLY A 85 -8.54 3.00 -2.40
CA GLY A 85 -9.72 2.60 -1.64
C GLY A 85 -9.41 1.95 -0.29
N ILE A 86 -8.25 2.24 0.31
CA ILE A 86 -7.96 1.86 1.68
C ILE A 86 -8.74 2.79 2.61
N ARG A 87 -9.58 2.21 3.48
CA ARG A 87 -10.35 2.96 4.46
C ARG A 87 -9.47 3.32 5.65
N ILE A 88 -9.39 4.62 5.97
CA ILE A 88 -8.58 5.13 7.09
C ILE A 88 -9.50 5.95 8.01
N PRO A 89 -9.81 5.49 9.23
CA PRO A 89 -10.69 6.21 10.15
C PRO A 89 -10.00 7.47 10.68
N ARG A 90 -10.77 8.56 10.79
CA ARG A 90 -10.43 9.69 11.66
C ARG A 90 -10.87 9.32 13.06
N ARG A 91 -9.95 9.35 14.02
CA ARG A 91 -10.22 9.15 15.45
C ARG A 91 -10.01 10.46 16.17
#